data_AF-A0A0L9UE02-F1
#
_entry.id   AF-A0A0L9UE02-F1
#
_cell.length_a   1.000
_cell.length_b   1.000
_cell.length_c   1.000
_cell.angle_alpha   90.00
_cell.angle_beta   90.00
_cell.angle_gamma   90.00
#
_symmetry.space_group_name_H-M   'P 1'
#
loop_
_entity.id
_entity.type
_entity.pdbx_description
1 polymer ?
#
loop_
_entity_poly.entity_id
_entity_poly.type
_entity_poly.pdbx_seq_one_letter_code
_entity_poly.pdbx_strand_id
1 'polypeptide(L)'
;MVGLGTSSLSATPTITSAKLNWKNYLSWSSSVELWFLGQGYHDHLEQDVSTVPEEEKSHWQKHDFQLCAVLWQSIEQEVLEILRPYKTCSSFWRKAQDIFANNVQRLFDATQRVTSLKQNNHDMVTYIGTARAAVEELKNSLYLIL
;
A
#
# COMPACT_ATOMS: atom_id res chain seq x y z
N MET A 1 15.05 -30.67 16.89
CA MET A 1 15.68 -29.34 16.85
C MET A 1 15.55 -28.80 15.43
N VAL A 2 14.50 -28.02 15.17
CA VAL A 2 14.33 -27.31 13.90
C VAL A 2 14.78 -25.88 14.16
N GLY A 3 15.83 -25.44 13.45
CA GLY A 3 16.38 -24.10 13.62
C GLY A 3 15.38 -23.06 13.16
N LEU A 4 14.95 -22.19 14.08
CA LEU A 4 14.28 -20.94 13.75
C LEU A 4 15.30 -20.07 13.02
N GLY A 5 15.17 -20.00 11.70
CA GLY A 5 15.93 -19.05 10.89
C GLY A 5 15.55 -17.65 11.31
N THR A 6 16.46 -16.97 12.02
CA THR A 6 16.36 -15.53 12.22
C THR A 6 16.59 -14.87 10.88
N SER A 7 15.52 -14.52 10.16
CA SER A 7 15.60 -13.73 8.94
C SER A 7 16.13 -12.34 9.30
N SER A 8 17.45 -12.18 9.18
CA SER A 8 18.09 -10.88 9.23
C SER A 8 17.60 -10.07 8.03
N LEU A 9 16.92 -8.95 8.29
CA LEU A 9 16.63 -7.94 7.26
C LEU A 9 17.99 -7.42 6.74
N SER A 10 18.45 -8.01 5.64
CA SER A 10 19.65 -7.57 4.91
C SER A 10 19.47 -6.14 4.40
N ALA A 11 20.57 -5.38 4.38
CA ALA A 11 20.78 -4.05 3.78
C ALA A 11 19.50 -3.26 3.43
N THR A 12 19.12 -2.29 4.27
CA THR A 12 18.02 -1.31 4.10
C THR A 12 16.97 -1.76 3.07
N PRO A 13 16.08 -2.70 3.45
CA PRO A 13 15.12 -3.25 2.52
C PRO A 13 14.23 -2.14 1.97
N THR A 14 14.17 -2.04 0.65
CA THR A 14 13.34 -1.07 -0.05
C THR A 14 12.08 -1.76 -0.55
N ILE A 15 10.92 -1.34 -0.04
CA ILE A 15 9.62 -1.88 -0.48
C ILE A 15 9.35 -1.49 -1.94
N THR A 16 9.56 -0.22 -2.27
CA THR A 16 9.28 0.35 -3.59
C THR A 16 10.13 1.60 -3.81
N SER A 17 10.44 1.90 -5.07
CA SER A 17 11.12 3.15 -5.46
C SER A 17 10.16 4.35 -5.47
N ALA A 18 8.87 4.12 -5.68
CA ALA A 18 7.84 5.15 -5.68
C ALA A 18 7.19 5.26 -4.31
N LYS A 19 7.56 6.30 -3.56
CA LYS A 19 7.00 6.55 -2.22
C LYS A 19 5.52 6.92 -2.28
N LEU A 20 4.77 6.60 -1.24
CA LEU A 20 3.36 6.99 -1.12
C LEU A 20 3.22 8.51 -1.13
N ASN A 21 2.35 8.99 -2.00
CA ASN A 21 1.83 10.34 -2.02
C ASN A 21 0.30 10.32 -2.19
N TRP A 22 -0.29 11.50 -2.28
CA TRP A 22 -1.74 11.69 -2.40
C TRP A 22 -2.39 11.02 -3.62
N LYS A 23 -1.61 10.60 -4.63
CA LYS A 23 -2.14 10.18 -5.94
C LYS A 23 -1.87 8.72 -6.28
N ASN A 24 -0.86 8.09 -5.69
CA ASN A 24 -0.36 6.78 -6.14
C ASN A 24 -0.73 5.61 -5.20
N TYR A 25 -1.72 5.79 -4.32
CA TYR A 25 -2.07 4.81 -3.30
C TYR A 25 -2.21 3.37 -3.80
N LEU A 26 -2.94 3.10 -4.89
CA LEU A 26 -3.12 1.72 -5.37
C LEU A 26 -1.80 1.05 -5.78
N SER A 27 -0.92 1.80 -6.45
CA SER A 27 0.38 1.28 -6.88
C SER A 27 1.30 1.03 -5.68
N TRP A 28 1.30 1.98 -4.73
CA TRP A 28 2.05 1.84 -3.49
C TRP A 28 1.52 0.68 -2.64
N SER A 29 0.21 0.58 -2.43
CA SER A 29 -0.41 -0.45 -1.60
C SER A 29 -0.16 -1.85 -2.17
N SER A 30 -0.26 -2.01 -3.49
CA SER A 30 0.08 -3.28 -4.16
C SER A 30 1.55 -3.66 -3.96
N SER A 31 2.46 -2.68 -3.97
CA SER A 31 3.89 -2.92 -3.75
C SER A 31 4.17 -3.32 -2.29
N VAL A 32 3.50 -2.68 -1.33
CA VAL A 32 3.59 -3.02 0.10
C VAL A 32 3.06 -4.42 0.35
N GLU A 33 1.86 -4.75 -0.11
CA GLU A 33 1.27 -6.08 0.05
C GLU A 33 2.19 -7.16 -0.54
N LEU A 34 2.67 -6.97 -1.78
CA LEU A 34 3.56 -7.93 -2.42
C LEU A 34 4.89 -8.10 -1.67
N TRP A 35 5.44 -7.02 -1.13
CA TRP A 35 6.67 -7.08 -0.33
C TRP A 35 6.43 -7.85 0.98
N PHE A 36 5.38 -7.53 1.74
CA PHE A 36 5.06 -8.22 3.00
C PHE A 36 4.72 -9.70 2.77
N LEU A 37 3.98 -10.03 1.71
CA LEU A 37 3.73 -11.42 1.29
C LEU A 37 5.03 -12.14 0.92
N GLY A 38 5.91 -11.50 0.16
CA GLY A 38 7.19 -12.06 -0.25
C GLY A 38 8.15 -12.33 0.92
N GLN A 39 8.01 -11.59 2.02
CA GLN A 39 8.77 -11.83 3.26
C GLN A 39 8.07 -12.81 4.22
N GLY A 40 6.80 -13.13 3.99
CA GLY A 40 6.00 -13.97 4.90
C GLY A 40 5.51 -13.23 6.15
N TYR A 41 5.39 -11.90 6.10
CA TYR A 41 4.97 -11.05 7.24
C TYR A 41 3.63 -10.33 7.01
N HIS A 42 2.81 -10.82 6.09
CA HIS A 42 1.52 -10.18 5.75
C HIS A 42 0.59 -10.04 6.96
N ASP A 43 0.68 -10.98 7.90
CA ASP A 43 -0.03 -10.98 9.17
C ASP A 43 0.22 -9.71 9.99
N HIS A 44 1.39 -9.08 9.91
CA HIS A 44 1.66 -7.79 10.55
C HIS A 44 0.82 -6.63 9.99
N LEU A 45 0.37 -6.69 8.73
CA LEU A 45 -0.54 -5.68 8.16
C LEU A 45 -1.99 -5.88 8.63
N GLU A 46 -2.38 -7.12 8.92
CA GLU A 46 -3.78 -7.48 9.19
C GLU A 46 -4.09 -7.58 10.68
N GLN A 47 -3.14 -8.02 11.49
CA GLN A 47 -3.35 -8.40 12.88
C GLN A 47 -2.89 -7.32 13.86
N ASP A 48 -3.57 -7.24 14.99
CA ASP A 48 -3.14 -6.42 16.12
C ASP A 48 -2.38 -7.29 17.13
N VAL A 49 -1.45 -6.72 17.90
CA VAL A 49 -0.73 -7.48 18.93
C VAL A 49 -1.66 -8.19 19.92
N SER A 50 -2.87 -7.67 20.13
CA SER A 50 -3.89 -8.32 20.97
C SER A 50 -4.34 -9.69 20.48
N THR A 51 -4.12 -10.05 19.20
CA THR A 51 -4.48 -11.35 18.62
C THR A 51 -3.36 -12.39 18.72
N VAL A 52 -2.17 -11.98 19.15
CA VAL A 52 -0.97 -12.84 19.26
C VAL A 52 -0.94 -13.54 20.64
N PRO A 53 -0.54 -14.83 20.72
CA PRO A 53 -0.32 -15.51 22.01
C PRO A 53 0.64 -14.76 22.93
N GLU A 54 0.39 -14.76 24.24
CA GLU A 54 1.12 -13.93 25.21
C GLU A 54 2.63 -14.21 25.20
N GLU A 55 3.00 -15.48 25.06
CA GLU A 55 4.38 -15.96 24.95
C GLU A 55 5.14 -15.41 23.72
N GLU A 56 4.43 -15.02 22.66
CA GLU A 56 5.01 -14.55 21.40
C GLU A 56 4.95 -13.02 21.24
N LYS A 57 4.09 -12.33 22.01
CA LYS A 57 3.84 -10.88 21.88
C LYS A 57 5.10 -10.03 21.87
N SER A 58 6.06 -10.32 22.75
CA SER A 58 7.30 -9.52 22.84
C SER A 58 8.15 -9.63 21.57
N HIS A 59 8.29 -10.85 21.04
CA HIS A 59 9.02 -11.09 19.80
C HIS A 59 8.28 -10.46 18.61
N TRP A 60 6.96 -10.68 18.54
CA TRP A 60 6.10 -10.10 17.54
C TRP A 60 6.20 -8.57 17.49
N GLN A 61 6.01 -7.88 18.62
CA GLN A 61 6.08 -6.42 18.69
C GLN A 61 7.43 -5.88 18.25
N LYS A 62 8.51 -6.53 18.66
CA LYS A 62 9.86 -6.13 18.23
C LYS A 62 9.98 -6.20 16.71
N HIS A 63 9.49 -7.27 16.10
CA HIS A 63 9.52 -7.43 14.65
C HIS A 63 8.59 -6.43 13.94
N ASP A 64 7.38 -6.24 14.48
CA ASP A 64 6.39 -5.31 13.98
C ASP A 64 6.93 -3.88 13.89
N PHE A 65 7.63 -3.40 14.93
CA PHE A 65 8.24 -2.08 14.91
C PHE A 65 9.37 -1.94 13.88
N GLN A 66 10.12 -3.01 13.62
CA GLN A 66 11.14 -3.02 12.58
C GLN A 66 10.51 -2.95 11.19
N LEU A 67 9.47 -3.75 10.94
CA LEU A 67 8.71 -3.73 9.70
C LEU A 67 8.01 -2.38 9.49
N CYS A 68 7.46 -1.79 10.55
CA CYS A 68 6.80 -0.48 10.49
C CYS A 68 7.80 0.63 10.14
N ALA A 69 9.03 0.56 10.67
CA ALA A 69 10.09 1.47 10.28
C ALA A 69 10.47 1.36 8.79
N VAL A 70 10.47 0.14 8.23
CA VAL A 70 10.66 -0.09 6.79
C VAL A 70 9.47 0.47 5.99
N LEU A 71 8.24 0.27 6.47
CA LEU A 71 7.03 0.81 5.86
C LEU A 71 7.07 2.35 5.80
N TRP A 72 7.50 3.00 6.88
CA TRP A 72 7.66 4.46 6.93
C TRP A 72 8.66 5.01 5.91
N GLN A 73 9.68 4.24 5.53
CA GLN A 73 10.66 4.66 4.51
C GLN A 73 10.03 4.73 3.11
N SER A 74 8.93 4.02 2.89
CA SER A 74 8.19 4.00 1.62
C SER A 74 7.21 5.17 1.44
N ILE A 75 7.27 6.20 2.30
CA ILE A 75 6.28 7.29 2.38
C ILE A 75 6.95 8.63 2.11
N GLU A 76 6.31 9.52 1.36
CA GLU A 76 6.75 10.91 1.24
C GLU A 76 6.56 11.65 2.58
N GLN A 77 7.42 12.62 2.87
CA GLN A 77 7.46 13.25 4.19
C GLN A 77 6.13 13.88 4.61
N GLU A 78 5.43 14.55 3.68
CA GLU A 78 4.13 15.20 3.92
C GLU A 78 3.06 14.19 4.36
N VAL A 79 3.00 13.04 3.68
CA VAL A 79 2.06 11.97 4.04
C VAL A 79 2.48 11.30 5.36
N LEU A 80 3.79 11.13 5.56
CA LEU A 80 4.31 10.52 6.79
C LEU A 80 3.95 11.34 8.03
N GLU A 81 3.87 12.67 7.95
CA GLU A 81 3.45 13.50 9.09
C GLU A 81 2.05 13.15 9.59
N ILE A 82 1.15 12.75 8.70
CA ILE A 82 -0.22 12.32 9.03
C ILE A 82 -0.22 10.90 9.61
N LEU A 83 0.62 10.02 9.08
CA LEU A 83 0.66 8.60 9.45
C LEU A 83 1.61 8.27 10.62
N ARG A 84 2.50 9.18 11.02
CA ARG A 84 3.50 9.00 12.09
C ARG A 84 2.92 8.59 13.47
N PRO A 85 1.69 8.97 13.88
CA PRO A 85 1.11 8.49 15.13
C PRO A 85 0.88 6.96 15.18
N TYR A 86 0.79 6.31 14.02
CA TYR A 86 0.47 4.89 13.91
C TYR A 86 1.75 4.07 13.84
N LYS A 87 2.11 3.44 14.96
CA LYS A 87 3.44 2.84 15.18
C LYS A 87 3.50 1.34 14.93
N THR A 88 2.37 0.68 14.71
CA THR A 88 2.34 -0.73 14.31
C THR A 88 2.05 -0.86 12.82
N CYS A 89 2.48 -1.96 12.20
CA CYS A 89 2.21 -2.19 10.78
C CYS A 89 0.70 -2.13 10.48
N SER A 90 -0.12 -2.81 11.27
CA SER A 90 -1.57 -2.85 11.06
C SER A 90 -2.28 -1.53 11.34
N SER A 91 -1.88 -0.77 12.37
CA SER A 91 -2.49 0.55 12.63
C SER A 91 -2.12 1.55 11.54
N PHE A 92 -0.88 1.51 11.06
CA PHE A 92 -0.40 2.35 9.96
C PHE A 92 -1.12 2.00 8.67
N TRP A 93 -1.18 0.71 8.33
CA TRP A 93 -1.80 0.19 7.12
C TRP A 93 -3.29 0.54 7.04
N ARG A 94 -4.05 0.27 8.11
CA ARG A 94 -5.48 0.60 8.17
C ARG A 94 -5.72 2.10 8.04
N LYS A 95 -4.87 2.95 8.62
CA LYS A 95 -5.02 4.39 8.46
C LYS A 95 -4.71 4.86 7.05
N ALA A 96 -3.68 4.28 6.41
CA ALA A 96 -3.40 4.56 5.01
C ALA A 96 -4.58 4.15 4.11
N GLN A 97 -5.18 2.98 4.34
CA GLN A 97 -6.40 2.54 3.66
C GLN A 97 -7.54 3.55 3.85
N ASP A 98 -7.83 3.95 5.09
CA ASP A 98 -8.90 4.90 5.43
C ASP A 98 -8.74 6.26 4.72
N ILE A 99 -7.54 6.83 4.70
CA ILE A 99 -7.29 8.14 4.10
C ILE A 99 -7.25 8.07 2.57
N PHE A 100 -6.58 7.06 2.01
CA PHE A 100 -6.13 7.10 0.62
C PHE A 100 -6.85 6.12 -0.31
N ALA A 101 -7.51 5.07 0.21
CA ALA A 101 -8.25 4.13 -0.63
C ALA A 101 -9.51 4.80 -1.23
N ASN A 102 -10.21 5.63 -0.45
CA ASN A 102 -11.46 6.28 -0.83
C ASN A 102 -11.29 7.71 -1.33
N ASN A 103 -10.35 7.89 -2.25
CA ASN A 103 -10.09 9.22 -2.75
C ASN A 103 -11.17 9.63 -3.77
N VAL A 104 -12.18 10.37 -3.30
CA VAL A 104 -13.22 11.03 -4.14
C VAL A 104 -12.57 11.84 -5.28
N GLN A 105 -11.38 12.39 -5.03
CA GLN A 105 -10.60 13.09 -6.03
C GLN A 105 -10.06 12.17 -7.13
N ARG A 106 -9.74 10.91 -6.82
CA ARG A 106 -9.40 9.91 -7.85
C ARG A 106 -10.62 9.53 -8.68
N LEU A 107 -11.79 9.46 -8.07
CA LEU A 107 -13.04 9.23 -8.80
C LEU A 107 -13.33 10.39 -9.75
N PHE A 108 -13.12 11.62 -9.28
CA PHE A 108 -13.19 12.82 -10.09
C PHE A 108 -12.15 12.80 -11.23
N ASP A 109 -10.88 12.52 -10.94
CA ASP A 109 -9.78 12.51 -11.92
C ASP A 109 -9.91 11.37 -12.94
N ALA A 110 -10.38 10.18 -12.52
CA ALA A 110 -10.68 9.07 -13.43
C ALA A 110 -11.87 9.41 -14.32
N THR A 111 -12.92 10.01 -13.77
CA THR A 111 -14.07 10.50 -14.54
C THR A 111 -13.62 11.55 -15.56
N GLN A 112 -12.82 12.53 -15.13
CA GLN A 112 -12.27 13.56 -16.02
C GLN A 112 -11.41 12.96 -17.13
N ARG A 113 -10.52 12.00 -16.82
CA ARG A 113 -9.73 11.28 -17.83
C ARG A 113 -10.60 10.51 -18.81
N VAL A 114 -11.63 9.78 -18.35
CA VAL A 114 -12.57 9.10 -19.24
C VAL A 114 -13.33 10.08 -20.13
N THR A 115 -13.80 11.20 -19.58
CA THR A 115 -14.54 12.21 -20.37
C THR A 115 -13.66 13.00 -21.34
N SER A 116 -12.36 13.12 -21.08
CA SER A 116 -11.41 13.86 -21.93
C SER A 116 -10.73 12.98 -22.98
N LEU A 117 -10.85 11.65 -22.88
CA LEU A 117 -10.38 10.72 -23.91
C LEU A 117 -11.12 10.98 -25.23
N LYS A 118 -10.42 11.62 -26.17
CA LYS A 118 -10.86 11.75 -27.56
C LYS A 118 -9.93 10.93 -28.45
N GLN A 119 -10.50 10.13 -29.34
CA GLN A 119 -9.72 9.38 -30.32
C GLN A 119 -9.21 10.35 -31.39
N ASN A 120 -8.05 10.95 -31.13
CA ASN A 120 -7.42 11.92 -32.04
C ASN A 120 -6.22 11.25 -32.72
N ASN A 121 -6.45 10.49 -33.80
CA ASN A 121 -5.44 9.94 -34.74
C ASN A 121 -4.15 9.28 -34.20
N HIS A 122 -4.02 9.01 -32.90
CA HIS A 122 -2.91 8.27 -32.32
C HIS A 122 -3.12 6.76 -32.39
N ASP A 123 -1.98 6.04 -32.36
CA ASP A 123 -1.88 4.59 -32.38
C ASP A 123 -3.01 3.91 -31.57
N MET A 124 -3.81 3.11 -32.26
CA MET A 124 -5.02 2.48 -31.73
C MET A 124 -4.72 1.62 -30.50
N VAL A 125 -3.56 0.96 -30.47
CA VAL A 125 -3.13 0.11 -29.36
C VAL A 125 -2.90 0.95 -28.10
N THR A 126 -2.21 2.07 -28.25
CA THR A 126 -1.97 3.04 -27.15
C THR A 126 -3.28 3.64 -26.63
N TYR A 127 -4.22 3.99 -27.51
CA TYR A 127 -5.54 4.49 -27.11
C TYR A 127 -6.34 3.43 -26.32
N ILE A 128 -6.42 2.19 -26.81
CA ILE A 128 -7.14 1.10 -26.14
C ILE A 128 -6.50 0.77 -24.79
N GLY A 129 -5.16 0.76 -24.71
CA GLY A 129 -4.44 0.56 -23.45
C GLY A 129 -4.78 1.63 -22.41
N THR A 130 -4.80 2.89 -22.84
CA THR A 130 -5.11 4.03 -21.96
C THR A 130 -6.58 4.04 -21.52
N ALA A 131 -7.50 3.77 -22.45
CA ALA A 131 -8.93 3.69 -22.15
C ALA A 131 -9.25 2.54 -21.19
N ARG A 132 -8.64 1.36 -21.40
CA ARG A 132 -8.82 0.20 -20.51
C ARG A 132 -8.28 0.48 -19.10
N ALA A 133 -7.10 1.09 -18.99
CA ALA A 133 -6.53 1.47 -17.70
C ALA A 133 -7.44 2.46 -16.94
N ALA A 134 -7.96 3.48 -17.63
CA ALA A 134 -8.87 4.45 -17.03
C ALA A 134 -10.20 3.83 -16.56
N VAL A 135 -10.76 2.90 -17.34
CA VAL A 135 -11.99 2.18 -16.99
C VAL A 135 -11.80 1.26 -15.79
N GLU A 136 -10.70 0.50 -15.73
CA GLU A 136 -10.42 -0.36 -14.57
C GLU A 136 -10.12 0.44 -13.31
N GLU A 137 -9.44 1.59 -13.43
CA GLU A 137 -9.25 2.49 -12.30
C GLU A 137 -10.60 2.98 -11.74
N LEU A 138 -11.54 3.34 -12.62
CA LEU A 138 -12.88 3.80 -12.23
C LEU A 138 -13.72 2.68 -11.59
N LYS A 139 -13.63 1.45 -12.11
CA LYS A 139 -14.29 0.28 -11.51
C LYS A 139 -13.76 -0.02 -10.11
N ASN A 140 -12.44 -0.03 -9.94
CA ASN A 140 -11.80 -0.29 -8.65
C ASN A 140 -12.14 0.79 -7.62
N SER A 141 -12.23 2.06 -8.05
CA SER A 141 -12.69 3.15 -7.19
C SER A 141 -14.17 3.02 -6.78
N LEU A 142 -15.03 2.47 -7.64
CA LEU A 142 -16.44 2.24 -7.31
C LEU A 142 -16.63 1.09 -6.32
N TYR A 143 -15.83 0.02 -6.45
CA TYR A 143 -15.88 -1.16 -5.59
C TYR A 143 -15.49 -0.90 -4.13
N LEU A 144 -14.80 0.22 -3.88
CA LEU A 144 -14.41 0.66 -2.53
C LEU A 144 -15.47 1.56 -1.85
N ILE A 145 -16.52 1.96 -2.59
CA ILE A 145 -17.60 2.85 -2.13
C ILE A 145 -18.92 2.11 -1.88
N LEU A 146 -19.10 0.92 -2.47
CA LEU A 146 -20.27 0.05 -2.31
C LEU A 146 -19.97 -1.11 -1.36
#